data_AF-A0A1Y3UHR4-F1
#
_entry.id   AF-A0A1Y3UHR4-F1
#
_cell.length_a   1.000
_cell.length_b   1.000
_cell.length_c   1.000
_cell.angle_alpha   90.00
_cell.angle_beta   90.00
_cell.angle_gamma   90.00
#
_symmetry.space_group_name_H-M   'P 1'
#
loop_
_entity.id
_entity.type
_entity.pdbx_description
1 polymer ?
#
loop_
_entity_poly.entity_id
_entity_poly.type
_entity_poly.pdbx_seq_one_letter_code
_entity_poly.pdbx_strand_id
1 'polypeptide(L)'
;MNITKDEQLALLVAIDKRVTPALKDAKDEARAEIMGAYAENGTDRKAILVGGEKVGEVGISYSKPAPFIYAEQMPAALDFLRQVGLVQEAPAKGWETQFDLIGGQVVYKPTGEVVEWAGWSPKAAKTAAVRGCKPEDVMRAFGPRLASVDAVALLEGEVE
;
A
#
# COMPACT_ATOMS: atom_id res chain seq x y z
N MET A 1 -6.70 20.92 -26.73
CA MET A 1 -6.38 21.79 -25.54
C MET A 1 -5.38 21.08 -24.65
N ASN A 2 -4.17 21.62 -24.48
CA ASN A 2 -3.11 20.95 -23.69
C ASN A 2 -3.21 21.27 -22.20
N ILE A 3 -3.27 20.24 -21.35
CA ILE A 3 -3.14 20.37 -19.89
C ILE A 3 -1.66 20.33 -19.48
N THR A 4 -1.31 21.02 -18.40
CA THR A 4 0.06 20.97 -17.83
C THR A 4 0.32 19.64 -17.13
N LYS A 5 1.60 19.31 -16.87
CA LYS A 5 1.97 18.10 -16.10
C LYS A 5 1.38 18.11 -14.69
N ASP A 6 1.28 19.27 -14.06
CA ASP A 6 0.69 19.42 -12.73
C ASP A 6 -0.83 19.22 -12.75
N GLU A 7 -1.48 19.73 -13.81
CA GLU A 7 -2.91 19.50 -14.06
C GLU A 7 -3.18 18.00 -14.32
N GLN A 8 -2.34 17.34 -15.13
CA GLN A 8 -2.43 15.89 -15.36
C GLN A 8 -2.25 15.11 -14.06
N LEU A 9 -1.24 15.43 -13.25
CA LEU A 9 -1.00 14.81 -11.96
C LEU A 9 -2.19 15.00 -11.01
N ALA A 10 -2.75 16.21 -10.94
CA ALA A 10 -3.90 16.51 -10.09
C ALA A 10 -5.15 15.72 -10.52
N LEU A 11 -5.40 15.61 -11.83
CA LEU A 11 -6.51 14.85 -12.40
C LEU A 11 -6.36 13.35 -12.09
N LEU A 12 -5.18 12.77 -12.33
CA LEU A 12 -4.92 11.36 -12.06
C LEU A 12 -5.06 11.03 -10.56
N VAL A 13 -4.57 11.89 -9.66
CA VAL A 13 -4.75 11.72 -8.21
C VAL A 13 -6.22 11.81 -7.81
N ALA A 14 -7.00 12.70 -8.43
CA ALA A 14 -8.43 12.82 -8.18
C ALA A 14 -9.21 11.58 -8.66
N ILE A 15 -8.86 11.04 -9.83
CA ILE A 15 -9.43 9.80 -10.36
C ILE A 15 -9.06 8.63 -9.44
N ASP A 16 -7.79 8.46 -9.10
CA ASP A 16 -7.33 7.36 -8.23
C ASP A 16 -8.08 7.34 -6.89
N LYS A 17 -8.24 8.50 -6.24
CA LYS A 17 -9.00 8.60 -4.97
C LYS A 17 -10.48 8.24 -5.10
N ARG A 18 -11.06 8.32 -6.30
CA ARG A 18 -12.44 7.89 -6.57
C ARG A 18 -12.52 6.43 -6.98
N VAL A 19 -11.61 5.99 -7.85
CA VAL A 19 -11.58 4.64 -8.41
C VAL A 19 -11.11 3.63 -7.36
N THR A 20 -10.10 3.95 -6.54
CA THR A 20 -9.55 3.02 -5.55
C THR A 20 -10.61 2.50 -4.56
N PRO A 21 -11.48 3.35 -3.96
CA PRO A 21 -12.59 2.87 -3.15
C PRO A 21 -13.59 2.01 -3.93
N ALA A 22 -14.04 2.45 -5.11
CA ALA A 22 -15.00 1.70 -5.92
C ALA A 22 -14.43 0.35 -6.40
N LEU A 23 -13.15 0.31 -6.75
CA LEU A 23 -12.41 -0.91 -7.11
C LEU A 23 -12.30 -1.84 -5.91
N LYS A 24 -12.07 -1.30 -4.71
CA LYS A 24 -12.05 -2.10 -3.48
C LYS A 24 -13.44 -2.73 -3.25
N ASP A 25 -14.51 -1.95 -3.37
CA ASP A 25 -15.87 -2.46 -3.17
C ASP A 25 -16.22 -3.56 -4.20
N ALA A 26 -15.89 -3.34 -5.48
CA ALA A 26 -16.08 -4.36 -6.53
C ALA A 26 -15.24 -5.63 -6.28
N LYS A 27 -14.01 -5.50 -5.77
CA LYS A 27 -13.18 -6.64 -5.38
C LYS A 27 -13.76 -7.39 -4.18
N ASP A 28 -14.28 -6.66 -3.19
CA ASP A 28 -14.87 -7.25 -1.99
C ASP A 28 -16.16 -8.00 -2.33
N GLU A 29 -16.99 -7.47 -3.24
CA GLU A 29 -18.19 -8.14 -3.76
C GLU A 29 -17.82 -9.43 -4.52
N ALA A 30 -16.90 -9.34 -5.49
CA ALA A 30 -16.45 -10.50 -6.24
C ALA A 30 -15.81 -11.58 -5.34
N ARG A 31 -15.14 -11.16 -4.26
CA ARG A 31 -14.61 -12.06 -3.23
C ARG A 31 -15.74 -12.72 -2.44
N ALA A 32 -16.75 -11.96 -2.01
CA ALA A 32 -17.89 -12.52 -1.28
C ALA A 32 -18.64 -13.55 -2.13
N GLU A 33 -18.83 -13.27 -3.41
CA GLU A 33 -19.48 -14.17 -4.36
C GLU A 33 -18.72 -15.50 -4.52
N ILE A 34 -17.40 -15.46 -4.79
CA ILE A 34 -16.63 -16.71 -4.96
C ILE A 34 -16.54 -17.51 -3.66
N MET A 35 -16.50 -16.85 -2.50
CA MET A 35 -16.52 -17.51 -1.20
C MET A 35 -17.88 -18.18 -0.93
N GLY A 36 -18.98 -17.55 -1.33
CA GLY A 36 -20.33 -18.13 -1.28
C GLY A 36 -20.46 -19.35 -2.19
N ALA A 37 -20.05 -19.23 -3.46
CA ALA A 37 -20.06 -20.33 -4.42
C ALA A 37 -19.22 -21.52 -3.93
N TYR A 38 -18.05 -21.26 -3.37
CA TYR A 38 -17.22 -22.31 -2.77
C TYR A 38 -17.91 -23.03 -1.61
N ALA A 39 -18.60 -22.29 -0.73
CA ALA A 39 -19.33 -22.89 0.38
C ALA A 39 -20.55 -23.71 -0.07
N GLU A 40 -21.22 -23.30 -1.15
CA GLU A 40 -22.41 -23.97 -1.68
C GLU A 40 -22.09 -25.20 -2.52
N ASN A 41 -21.10 -25.11 -3.41
CA ASN A 41 -20.85 -26.13 -4.43
C ASN A 41 -19.36 -26.41 -4.71
N GLY A 42 -18.44 -25.81 -3.94
CA GLY A 42 -17.00 -26.03 -4.10
C GLY A 42 -16.35 -25.30 -5.27
N THR A 43 -17.06 -24.38 -5.94
CA THR A 43 -16.46 -23.56 -7.01
C THR A 43 -15.37 -22.66 -6.45
N ASP A 44 -14.13 -22.85 -6.89
CA ASP A 44 -12.96 -22.11 -6.40
C ASP A 44 -12.52 -20.98 -7.34
N ARG A 45 -13.08 -20.91 -8.56
CA ARG A 45 -12.70 -19.94 -9.60
C ARG A 45 -13.90 -19.44 -10.43
N LYS A 46 -13.86 -18.16 -10.79
CA LYS A 46 -14.82 -17.48 -11.68
C LYS A 46 -14.08 -16.66 -12.72
N ALA A 47 -14.38 -16.84 -14.00
CA ALA A 47 -13.84 -16.02 -15.08
C ALA A 47 -14.42 -14.59 -15.05
N ILE A 48 -13.57 -13.60 -15.31
CA ILE A 48 -13.99 -12.22 -15.59
C ILE A 48 -14.11 -12.11 -17.11
N LEU A 49 -15.32 -11.81 -17.60
CA LEU A 49 -15.62 -11.70 -19.02
C LEU A 49 -15.93 -10.25 -19.40
N VAL A 50 -15.39 -9.78 -20.53
CA VAL A 50 -15.74 -8.49 -21.16
C VAL A 50 -16.09 -8.78 -22.61
N GLY A 51 -17.31 -8.43 -23.04
CA GLY A 51 -17.76 -8.75 -24.41
C GLY A 51 -17.83 -10.25 -24.72
N GLY A 52 -17.93 -11.11 -23.70
CA GLY A 52 -17.87 -12.57 -23.85
C GLY A 52 -16.45 -13.15 -23.87
N GLU A 53 -15.41 -12.32 -23.92
CA GLU A 53 -14.02 -12.74 -23.88
C GLU A 53 -13.49 -12.77 -22.45
N LYS A 54 -12.73 -13.82 -22.09
CA LYS A 54 -12.11 -13.92 -20.76
C LYS A 54 -10.92 -12.98 -20.66
N VAL A 55 -11.01 -12.01 -19.75
CA VAL A 55 -9.96 -11.02 -19.46
C VAL A 55 -9.29 -11.23 -18.10
N GLY A 56 -9.85 -12.10 -17.24
CA GLY A 56 -9.31 -12.35 -15.91
C GLY A 56 -10.00 -13.49 -15.18
N GLU A 57 -9.63 -13.66 -13.91
CA GLU A 57 -10.18 -14.68 -13.02
C GLU A 57 -10.18 -14.17 -11.58
N VAL A 58 -11.25 -14.48 -10.85
CA VAL A 58 -11.32 -14.38 -9.39
C VAL A 58 -11.26 -15.80 -8.87
N GLY A 59 -10.28 -16.09 -8.01
CA GLY A 59 -10.08 -17.43 -7.46
C GLY A 59 -9.78 -17.41 -5.98
N ILE A 60 -10.07 -18.52 -5.31
CA ILE A 60 -9.71 -18.73 -3.91
C ILE A 60 -8.21 -18.95 -3.81
N SER A 61 -7.58 -18.16 -2.95
CA SER A 61 -6.18 -18.35 -2.59
C SER A 61 -6.08 -19.22 -1.35
N TYR A 62 -5.31 -20.30 -1.47
CA TYR A 62 -5.02 -21.19 -0.35
C TYR A 62 -3.67 -20.83 0.25
N SER A 63 -3.62 -20.71 1.58
CA SER A 63 -2.34 -20.69 2.28
C SER A 63 -1.67 -22.06 2.12
N LYS A 64 -0.34 -22.06 2.02
CA LYS A 64 0.41 -23.31 2.11
C LYS A 64 0.26 -23.88 3.52
N PRO A 65 0.12 -25.21 3.69
CA PRO A 65 0.20 -25.83 5.01
C PRO A 65 1.51 -25.42 5.69
N ALA A 66 1.40 -24.97 6.94
CA ALA A 66 2.54 -24.55 7.75
C ALA A 66 2.26 -24.83 9.22
N PRO A 67 3.31 -25.14 10.03
CA PRO A 67 3.17 -25.21 11.47
C PRO A 67 2.78 -23.82 12.03
N PHE A 68 1.99 -23.80 13.08
CA PHE A 68 1.67 -22.60 13.84
C PHE A 68 2.14 -22.76 15.29
N ILE A 69 2.40 -21.62 15.95
CA ILE A 69 2.80 -21.59 17.35
C ILE A 69 1.57 -21.24 18.20
N TYR A 70 1.24 -22.10 19.16
CA TYR A 70 0.20 -21.81 20.16
C TYR A 70 0.64 -20.62 21.04
N ALA A 71 -0.28 -19.70 21.33
CA ALA A 71 0.04 -18.45 22.02
C ALA A 71 0.68 -18.72 23.40
N GLU A 72 0.15 -19.69 24.13
CA GLU A 72 0.62 -20.16 25.43
C GLU A 72 1.98 -20.88 25.38
N GLN A 73 2.38 -21.36 24.20
CA GLN A 73 3.67 -22.04 23.97
C GLN A 73 4.73 -21.12 23.35
N MET A 74 4.42 -19.84 23.12
CA MET A 74 5.35 -18.89 22.49
C MET A 74 6.73 -18.85 23.18
N PRO A 75 6.86 -18.84 24.52
CA PRO A 75 8.17 -18.85 25.16
C PRO A 75 8.99 -20.10 24.82
N ALA A 76 8.40 -21.29 24.96
CA ALA A 76 9.06 -22.55 24.64
C ALA A 76 9.43 -22.67 23.15
N ALA A 77 8.56 -22.17 22.27
CA ALA A 77 8.82 -22.13 20.83
C ALA A 77 9.99 -21.21 20.49
N LEU A 78 10.05 -20.00 21.06
CA LEU A 78 11.17 -19.07 20.83
C LEU A 78 12.50 -19.64 21.33
N ASP A 79 12.50 -20.33 22.46
CA ASP A 79 13.71 -20.96 22.99
C ASP A 79 14.24 -22.06 22.06
N PHE A 80 13.35 -22.95 21.60
CA PHE A 80 13.72 -23.97 20.62
C PHE A 80 14.18 -23.34 19.30
N LEU A 81 13.41 -22.41 18.74
CA LEU A 81 13.73 -21.76 17.47
C LEU A 81 15.06 -20.99 17.55
N ARG A 82 15.38 -20.37 18.68
CA ARG A 82 16.68 -19.71 18.92
C ARG A 82 17.83 -20.73 18.89
N GLN A 83 17.66 -21.89 19.53
CA GLN A 83 18.68 -22.95 19.55
C GLN A 83 18.99 -23.48 18.14
N VAL A 84 17.99 -23.58 17.27
CA VAL A 84 18.17 -24.05 15.89
C VAL A 84 18.46 -22.93 14.88
N GLY A 85 18.69 -21.70 15.34
CA GLY A 85 19.04 -20.58 14.47
C GLY A 85 17.89 -20.05 13.60
N LEU A 86 16.64 -20.31 13.99
CA LEU A 86 15.42 -19.86 13.30
C LEU A 86 14.80 -18.60 13.94
N VAL A 87 15.55 -17.90 14.79
CA VAL A 87 15.20 -16.58 15.32
C VAL A 87 16.25 -15.58 14.86
N GLN A 88 15.79 -14.43 14.36
CA GLN A 88 16.64 -13.28 14.09
C GLN A 88 16.51 -12.29 15.26
N GLU A 89 17.61 -11.97 15.93
CA GLU A 89 17.68 -10.88 16.89
C GLU A 89 17.99 -9.57 16.14
N ALA A 90 17.09 -8.60 16.25
CA ALA A 90 17.22 -7.29 15.62
C ALA A 90 16.78 -6.18 16.58
N PRO A 91 17.32 -4.95 16.47
CA PRO A 91 16.84 -3.81 17.24
C PRO A 91 15.33 -3.63 17.09
N ALA A 92 14.66 -3.19 18.17
CA ALA A 92 13.24 -2.92 18.13
C ALA A 92 12.88 -1.87 17.05
N LYS A 93 11.76 -2.05 16.36
CA LYS A 93 11.30 -1.11 15.33
C LYS A 93 11.18 0.31 15.92
N GLY A 94 11.87 1.28 15.31
CA GLY A 94 11.84 2.68 15.72
C GLY A 94 12.77 3.02 16.89
N TRP A 95 13.70 2.13 17.26
CA TRP A 95 14.73 2.40 18.27
C TRP A 95 15.47 3.72 18.00
N GLU A 96 15.65 4.09 16.72
CA GLU A 96 16.35 5.29 16.27
C GLU A 96 15.72 6.57 16.84
N THR A 97 14.41 6.55 17.10
CA THR A 97 13.67 7.72 17.62
C THR A 97 14.09 8.10 19.03
N GLN A 98 14.70 7.18 19.77
CA GLN A 98 15.21 7.39 21.13
C GLN A 98 16.59 8.06 21.16
N PHE A 99 17.18 8.32 19.99
CA PHE A 99 18.50 8.94 19.86
C PHE A 99 18.41 10.31 19.20
N ASP A 100 19.36 11.19 19.52
CA ASP A 100 19.52 12.50 18.91
C ASP A 100 20.98 12.82 18.61
N LEU A 101 21.22 13.86 17.82
CA LEU A 101 22.54 14.43 17.57
C LEU A 101 22.74 15.68 18.44
N ILE A 102 23.65 15.61 19.40
CA ILE A 102 24.01 16.74 20.28
C ILE A 102 25.52 16.96 20.19
N GLY A 103 25.94 18.17 19.81
CA GLY A 103 27.37 18.51 19.72
C GLY A 103 28.16 17.63 18.73
N GLY A 104 27.51 17.03 17.74
CA GLY A 104 28.13 16.09 16.79
C GLY A 104 28.22 14.64 17.28
N GLN A 105 27.72 14.33 18.47
CA GLN A 105 27.68 12.98 19.03
C GLN A 105 26.25 12.45 19.08
N VAL A 106 26.10 11.13 18.89
CA VAL A 106 24.80 10.47 19.04
C VAL A 106 24.55 10.21 20.53
N VAL A 107 23.41 10.67 21.02
CA VAL A 107 23.02 10.63 22.44
C VAL A 107 21.72 9.86 22.61
N TYR A 108 21.67 8.98 23.60
CA TYR A 108 20.44 8.34 24.04
C TYR A 108 19.59 9.34 24.84
N LYS A 109 18.46 9.76 24.28
CA LYS A 109 17.63 10.84 24.82
C LYS A 109 17.22 10.67 26.29
N PRO A 110 16.81 9.47 26.75
CA PRO A 110 16.31 9.31 28.12
C PRO A 110 17.37 9.51 29.21
N THR A 111 18.64 9.17 28.97
CA THR A 111 19.71 9.28 29.98
C THR A 111 20.73 10.37 29.66
N GLY A 112 20.78 10.85 28.42
CA GLY A 112 21.80 11.79 27.97
C GLY A 112 23.16 11.14 27.70
N GLU A 113 23.26 9.81 27.74
CA GLU A 113 24.51 9.10 27.50
C GLU A 113 24.90 9.13 26.03
N VAL A 114 26.18 9.40 25.78
CA VAL A 114 26.78 9.32 24.44
C VAL A 114 26.94 7.85 24.06
N VAL A 115 26.51 7.48 22.85
CA VAL A 115 26.67 6.13 22.30
C VAL A 115 27.68 6.12 21.16
N GLU A 116 28.78 5.41 21.36
CA GLU A 116 29.90 5.38 20.40
C GLU A 116 29.66 4.44 19.21
N TRP A 117 28.73 3.50 19.34
CA TRP A 117 28.41 2.52 18.30
C TRP A 117 27.48 3.07 17.19
N ALA A 118 26.94 4.29 17.35
CA ALA A 118 25.97 4.87 16.43
C ALA A 118 26.53 6.09 15.67
N GLY A 119 26.18 6.20 14.39
CA GLY A 119 26.40 7.39 13.57
C GLY A 119 25.09 8.10 13.24
N TRP A 120 25.14 9.40 12.93
CA TRP A 120 23.95 10.19 12.56
C TRP A 120 23.86 10.43 11.06
N SER A 121 22.77 9.97 10.44
CA SER A 121 22.45 10.32 9.05
C SER A 121 21.57 11.57 9.01
N PRO A 122 22.03 12.69 8.42
CA PRO A 122 21.23 13.90 8.34
C PRO A 122 19.97 13.68 7.49
N LYS A 123 18.95 14.53 7.71
CA LYS A 123 17.74 14.51 6.88
C LYS A 123 18.12 14.74 5.41
N ALA A 124 17.83 13.77 4.57
CA ALA A 124 17.97 13.86 3.12
C ALA A 124 16.60 13.75 2.46
N ALA A 125 16.43 14.43 1.32
CA ALA A 125 15.24 14.26 0.49
C ALA A 125 15.20 12.81 -0.03
N LYS A 126 14.26 12.01 0.49
CA LYS A 126 14.11 10.60 0.09
C LYS A 126 13.06 10.40 -1.00
N THR A 127 12.00 11.20 -0.97
CA THR A 127 10.88 11.12 -1.91
C THR A 127 10.03 12.39 -1.84
N ALA A 128 9.26 12.64 -2.90
CA ALA A 128 8.19 13.64 -2.92
C ALA A 128 6.84 12.92 -2.90
N ALA A 129 5.89 13.43 -2.13
CA ALA A 129 4.52 12.91 -2.09
C ALA A 129 3.54 14.03 -2.40
N VAL A 130 2.59 13.77 -3.29
CA VAL A 130 1.49 14.71 -3.56
C VAL A 130 0.59 14.76 -2.32
N ARG A 131 0.40 15.96 -1.78
CA ARG A 131 -0.52 16.23 -0.66
C ARG A 131 -1.59 17.19 -1.16
N GLY A 132 -2.86 16.98 -0.81
CA GLY A 132 -3.99 17.72 -1.40
C GLY A 132 -4.64 16.99 -2.57
N CYS A 133 -5.19 17.73 -3.54
CA CYS A 133 -5.99 17.22 -4.68
C CYS A 133 -7.21 16.41 -4.22
N LYS A 134 -8.17 17.07 -3.58
CA LYS A 134 -9.46 16.45 -3.28
C LYS A 134 -10.26 16.32 -4.59
N PRO A 135 -10.90 15.18 -4.87
CA PRO A 135 -11.59 14.99 -6.14
C PRO A 135 -12.60 16.08 -6.47
N GLU A 136 -13.39 16.54 -5.49
CA GLU A 136 -14.36 17.62 -5.65
C GLU A 136 -13.72 18.95 -6.05
N ASP A 137 -12.56 19.27 -5.51
CA ASP A 137 -11.84 20.52 -5.81
C ASP A 137 -11.26 20.46 -7.22
N VAL A 138 -10.66 19.33 -7.59
CA VAL A 138 -10.06 19.11 -8.91
C VAL A 138 -11.15 19.11 -9.99
N MET A 139 -12.22 18.33 -9.81
CA MET A 139 -13.30 18.25 -10.80
C MET A 139 -14.01 19.59 -11.00
N ARG A 140 -14.21 20.36 -9.93
CA ARG A 140 -14.75 21.71 -10.03
C ARG A 140 -13.84 22.64 -10.83
N ALA A 141 -12.53 22.58 -10.61
CA ALA A 141 -11.56 23.39 -11.35
C ALA A 141 -11.50 23.01 -12.84
N PHE A 142 -11.69 21.73 -13.16
CA PHE A 142 -11.64 21.20 -14.52
C PHE A 142 -12.97 21.29 -15.29
N GLY A 143 -14.10 21.59 -14.64
CA GLY A 143 -15.46 21.46 -15.18
C GLY A 143 -15.65 21.85 -16.66
N PRO A 144 -15.32 23.09 -17.08
CA PRO A 144 -15.48 23.51 -18.48
C PRO A 144 -14.58 22.78 -19.49
N ARG A 145 -13.45 22.21 -19.04
CA ARG A 145 -12.46 21.54 -19.88
C ARG A 145 -12.76 20.04 -20.10
N LEU A 146 -13.55 19.43 -19.21
CA LEU A 146 -13.91 18.00 -19.29
C LEU A 146 -15.15 17.72 -20.15
N ALA A 147 -16.03 18.71 -20.34
CA ALA A 147 -17.28 18.53 -21.08
C ALA A 147 -17.08 18.22 -22.58
N SER A 148 -15.87 18.37 -23.10
CA SER A 148 -15.54 18.24 -24.52
C SER A 148 -14.65 17.04 -24.87
N VAL A 149 -14.31 16.15 -23.93
CA VAL A 149 -13.29 15.10 -24.17
C VAL A 149 -13.70 13.76 -23.55
N ASP A 150 -13.45 12.67 -24.27
CA ASP A 150 -13.53 11.30 -23.74
C ASP A 150 -12.52 11.13 -22.59
N ALA A 151 -12.95 10.56 -21.48
CA ALA A 151 -12.17 10.44 -20.26
C ALA A 151 -10.87 9.63 -20.47
N VAL A 152 -10.85 8.75 -21.48
CA VAL A 152 -9.67 7.96 -21.86
C VAL A 152 -8.64 8.81 -22.63
N ALA A 153 -9.08 9.68 -23.55
CA ALA A 153 -8.19 10.57 -24.31
C ALA A 153 -7.44 11.58 -23.41
N LEU A 154 -8.06 11.99 -22.29
CA LEU A 154 -7.41 12.83 -21.28
C LEU A 154 -6.29 12.12 -20.50
N LEU A 155 -6.33 10.79 -20.42
CA LEU A 155 -5.30 9.98 -19.75
C LEU A 155 -4.07 9.78 -20.63
N GLU A 156 -4.26 9.74 -21.95
CA GLU A 156 -3.21 9.48 -22.94
C GLU A 156 -2.47 10.74 -23.39
N GLY A 157 -2.97 11.93 -23.05
CA GLY A 157 -2.32 13.21 -23.36
C GLY A 157 -2.47 13.63 -24.82
N GLU A 158 -3.32 12.95 -25.59
CA GLU A 158 -3.61 13.27 -26.99
C GLU A 158 -4.96 13.99 -27.09
N VAL A 159 -4.92 15.31 -27.29
CA VAL A 159 -6.08 16.03 -27.84
C VAL A 159 -5.60 17.23 -28.65
N GLU A 160 -5.79 17.18 -29.98
CA GLU A 160 -5.69 18.38 -30.86
C GLU A 160 -6.67 19.47 -30.39
#